data_AF-A0A925IG38-F1
#
_entry.id   AF-A0A925IG38-F1
#
_cell.length_a   1.000
_cell.length_b   1.000
_cell.length_c   1.000
_cell.angle_alpha   90.00
_cell.angle_beta   90.00
_cell.angle_gamma   90.00
#
_symmetry.space_group_name_H-M   'P 1'
#
loop_
_entity.id
_entity.type
_entity.pdbx_description
1 polymer ?
#
loop_
_entity_poly.entity_id
_entity_poly.type
_entity_poly.pdbx_seq_one_letter_code
_entity_poly.pdbx_strand_id
1 'polypeptide(L)'
;MQRESRQQPARPQSGRVMPNSYQQPPIPVNRPPAAQGQIRVQPPIQQPPRQILSASQRMRAIKVSAATGQRQLPPMPRQSPYPIMPQPNALPQRKSKGKSKSTGKNFLLILGLILVGMFSFVCMSITVGMMVIYGNGILPGVQAAGVNLGGMSQQEAEIALRNEWTAITLRDGDREFASVPGALGIQLDAAQTAQMAFEQGRGSGNVFGALVKTEISPIVIVDMGALIAGLEALAPQVEIPAVNAGVALVNGQVQATLPITGRTLDINATATRIQNDEALASGTLDLIMINVQPTVTDSSAMVQAAQQLLTNP
;
A
#
# COMPACT_ATOMS: atom_id res chain seq x y z
N MET A 1 -60.56 -20.07 -44.42
CA MET A 1 -60.05 -19.28 -45.56
C MET A 1 -58.64 -18.83 -45.22
N GLN A 2 -57.67 -19.44 -45.91
CA GLN A 2 -56.23 -19.29 -45.71
C GLN A 2 -55.76 -17.87 -46.04
N ARG A 3 -54.82 -17.32 -45.27
CA ARG A 3 -54.06 -16.12 -45.65
C ARG A 3 -52.67 -16.56 -46.08
N GLU A 4 -52.46 -16.49 -47.38
CA GLU A 4 -51.20 -16.75 -48.08
C GLU A 4 -50.11 -15.73 -47.73
N SER A 5 -49.02 -16.29 -47.23
CA SER A 5 -47.63 -16.02 -47.59
C SER A 5 -47.39 -15.05 -48.76
N ARG A 6 -46.80 -13.87 -48.48
CA ARG A 6 -45.95 -13.16 -49.45
C ARG A 6 -44.52 -13.15 -48.92
N GLN A 7 -43.71 -14.07 -49.44
CA GLN A 7 -42.26 -14.04 -49.39
C GLN A 7 -41.76 -12.93 -50.32
N GLN A 8 -40.84 -12.12 -49.80
CA GLN A 8 -40.19 -11.03 -50.52
C GLN A 8 -38.79 -11.50 -50.92
N PRO A 9 -38.38 -11.40 -52.20
CA PRO A 9 -37.11 -11.96 -52.65
C PRO A 9 -35.90 -11.10 -52.24
N ALA A 10 -34.86 -11.79 -51.77
CA ALA A 10 -33.57 -11.24 -51.39
C ALA A 10 -32.82 -10.64 -52.59
N ARG A 11 -32.29 -9.42 -52.41
CA ARG A 11 -31.30 -8.81 -53.32
C ARG A 11 -29.89 -9.27 -52.93
N PRO A 12 -29.04 -9.70 -53.88
CA PRO A 12 -27.62 -9.87 -53.63
C PRO A 12 -26.89 -8.57 -53.99
N GLN A 13 -26.14 -7.98 -53.05
CA GLN A 13 -25.15 -6.96 -53.38
C GLN A 13 -23.85 -7.15 -52.61
N SER A 14 -22.85 -7.52 -53.42
CA SER A 14 -21.54 -6.88 -53.51
C SER A 14 -20.54 -7.15 -52.39
N GLY A 15 -19.61 -8.05 -52.74
CA GLY A 15 -18.38 -8.30 -52.01
C GLY A 15 -17.60 -7.01 -51.77
N ARG A 16 -17.28 -6.78 -50.50
CA ARG A 16 -16.36 -5.75 -50.06
C ARG A 16 -14.98 -6.41 -49.94
N VAL A 17 -14.11 -6.03 -50.85
CA VAL A 17 -12.69 -6.39 -50.89
C VAL A 17 -12.01 -5.87 -49.62
N MET A 18 -11.37 -6.77 -48.87
CA MET A 18 -10.54 -6.45 -47.71
C MET A 18 -9.15 -5.99 -48.18
N PRO A 19 -8.64 -4.81 -47.79
CA PRO A 19 -7.22 -4.52 -47.93
C PRO A 19 -6.45 -5.19 -46.79
N ASN A 20 -5.71 -6.23 -47.16
CA ASN A 20 -4.68 -6.88 -46.38
C ASN A 20 -3.41 -5.99 -46.38
N SER A 21 -3.03 -5.38 -45.25
CA SER A 21 -1.66 -4.90 -44.97
C SER A 21 -1.56 -4.15 -43.63
N TYR A 22 -1.28 -4.87 -42.55
CA TYR A 22 -0.43 -4.36 -41.48
C TYR A 22 0.66 -5.38 -41.23
N GLN A 23 1.75 -5.23 -41.98
CA GLN A 23 3.04 -5.87 -41.67
C GLN A 23 3.52 -5.34 -40.31
N GLN A 24 3.58 -6.24 -39.32
CA GLN A 24 4.38 -6.03 -38.12
C GLN A 24 5.85 -5.88 -38.51
N PRO A 25 6.56 -4.84 -38.05
CA PRO A 25 8.00 -4.77 -38.22
C PRO A 25 8.69 -5.87 -37.39
N PRO A 26 9.78 -6.47 -37.89
CA PRO A 26 10.51 -7.52 -37.18
C PRO A 26 11.15 -6.99 -35.90
N ILE A 27 11.00 -7.75 -34.82
CA ILE A 27 11.60 -7.52 -33.51
C ILE A 27 13.14 -7.68 -33.65
N PRO A 28 13.98 -6.72 -33.21
CA PRO A 28 15.42 -6.91 -33.22
C PRO A 28 15.83 -8.00 -32.22
N VAL A 29 16.26 -9.15 -32.73
CA VAL A 29 16.99 -10.19 -32.00
C VAL A 29 18.42 -9.72 -31.82
N ASN A 30 18.69 -8.95 -30.76
CA ASN A 30 19.99 -8.88 -30.06
C ASN A 30 19.95 -7.73 -29.04
N ARG A 31 19.49 -8.04 -27.83
CA ARG A 31 19.80 -7.22 -26.65
C ARG A 31 20.83 -8.01 -25.83
N PRO A 32 22.05 -7.48 -25.60
CA PRO A 32 23.03 -8.17 -24.78
C PRO A 32 22.51 -8.34 -23.34
N PRO A 33 22.91 -9.40 -22.62
CA PRO A 33 22.46 -9.63 -21.26
C PRO A 33 22.87 -8.46 -20.36
N ALA A 34 21.90 -7.90 -19.65
CA ALA A 34 22.16 -6.92 -18.61
C ALA A 34 23.17 -7.52 -17.62
N ALA A 35 24.25 -6.79 -17.39
CA ALA A 35 25.25 -7.12 -16.39
C ALA A 35 24.55 -7.42 -15.07
N GLN A 36 24.77 -8.62 -14.55
CA GLN A 36 24.36 -9.03 -13.22
C GLN A 36 25.01 -8.07 -12.22
N GLY A 37 24.22 -7.11 -11.74
CA GLY A 37 24.59 -6.28 -10.62
C GLY A 37 24.81 -7.18 -9.43
N GLN A 38 26.07 -7.35 -9.03
CA GLN A 38 26.43 -7.97 -7.77
C GLN A 38 25.69 -7.24 -6.65
N ILE A 39 24.71 -7.92 -6.05
CA ILE A 39 24.11 -7.50 -4.80
C ILE A 39 25.22 -7.65 -3.76
N ARG A 40 25.93 -6.55 -3.48
CA ARG A 40 26.85 -6.47 -2.34
C ARG A 40 25.99 -6.50 -1.09
N VAL A 41 25.83 -7.70 -0.53
CA VAL A 41 25.22 -7.92 0.78
C VAL A 41 26.06 -7.15 1.81
N GLN A 42 25.54 -6.05 2.34
CA GLN A 42 26.15 -5.37 3.47
C GLN A 42 25.99 -6.24 4.72
N PRO A 43 27.06 -6.54 5.47
CA PRO A 43 26.92 -7.22 6.75
C PRO A 43 26.18 -6.33 7.75
N PRO A 44 25.40 -6.90 8.67
CA PRO A 44 24.59 -6.13 9.62
C PRO A 44 25.49 -5.30 10.55
N ILE A 45 25.17 -4.02 10.67
CA ILE A 45 25.80 -3.12 11.64
C ILE A 45 25.46 -3.60 13.04
N GLN A 46 26.46 -4.12 13.75
CA GLN A 46 26.34 -4.46 15.17
C GLN A 46 26.22 -3.16 15.98
N GLN A 47 25.05 -2.91 16.54
CA GLN A 47 24.84 -1.83 17.50
C GLN A 47 25.43 -2.24 18.86
N PRO A 48 26.26 -1.40 19.51
CA PRO A 48 26.72 -1.70 20.86
C PRO A 48 25.56 -1.61 21.86
N PRO A 49 25.61 -2.38 22.97
CA PRO A 49 24.50 -2.48 23.91
C PRO A 49 24.20 -1.15 24.62
N ARG A 50 22.92 -0.77 24.65
CA ARG A 50 22.41 0.33 25.48
C ARG A 50 22.68 0.01 26.96
N GLN A 51 23.60 0.74 27.58
CA GLN A 51 23.69 0.80 29.03
C GLN A 51 22.50 1.63 29.56
N ILE A 52 21.53 0.93 30.14
CA ILE A 52 20.45 1.55 30.90
C ILE A 52 21.06 2.03 32.23
N LEU A 53 21.34 3.33 32.33
CA LEU A 53 21.77 3.96 33.57
C LEU A 53 20.58 3.98 34.54
N SER A 54 20.73 3.29 35.67
CA SER A 54 19.73 3.19 36.73
C SER A 54 19.63 4.50 37.52
N ALA A 55 18.42 4.81 37.99
CA ALA A 55 18.04 6.08 38.61
C ALA A 55 18.63 6.35 40.01
N SER A 56 19.63 5.60 40.47
CA SER A 56 20.16 5.65 41.85
C SER A 56 21.57 6.26 41.99
N GLN A 57 22.20 6.77 40.92
CA GLN A 57 23.55 7.38 40.99
C GLN A 57 23.56 8.92 40.96
N ARG A 58 22.39 9.58 41.05
CA ARG A 58 22.27 11.04 40.97
C ARG A 58 22.55 11.84 42.25
N MET A 59 22.96 11.20 43.35
CA MET A 59 23.33 11.93 44.56
C MET A 59 24.47 11.24 45.29
N ARG A 60 25.69 11.76 45.17
CA ARG A 60 26.63 11.89 46.30
C ARG A 60 27.88 12.64 45.88
N ALA A 61 28.16 13.69 46.65
CA ALA A 61 29.48 14.12 47.07
C ALA A 61 30.44 14.62 45.98
N ILE A 62 30.28 15.89 45.59
CA ILE A 62 31.44 16.74 45.34
C ILE A 62 31.64 17.61 46.58
N LYS A 63 32.39 17.05 47.52
CA LYS A 63 33.02 17.77 48.63
C LYS A 63 34.43 17.19 48.79
N VAL A 64 35.40 18.10 48.73
CA VAL A 64 36.72 18.04 49.37
C VAL A 64 37.69 16.98 48.81
N SER A 65 38.81 17.41 48.22
CA SER A 65 40.07 17.52 48.97
C SER A 65 41.24 17.86 48.04
N ALA A 66 42.08 18.76 48.53
CA ALA A 66 43.39 19.10 48.00
C ALA A 66 44.44 18.01 48.31
N ALA A 67 45.55 18.04 47.54
CA ALA A 67 46.90 17.48 47.75
C ALA A 67 47.40 16.87 46.42
N THR A 68 48.65 16.88 45.95
CA THR A 68 49.96 17.47 46.28
C THR A 68 50.87 16.98 45.14
N GLY A 69 51.85 17.75 44.65
CA GLY A 69 52.95 17.19 43.87
C GLY A 69 53.64 18.13 42.87
N GLN A 70 54.90 18.45 43.16
CA GLN A 70 55.79 19.44 42.53
C GLN A 70 56.49 18.98 41.23
N ARG A 71 56.93 19.93 40.39
CA ARG A 71 58.29 20.01 39.77
C ARG A 71 58.40 21.29 38.91
N GLN A 72 59.16 22.29 39.34
CA GLN A 72 60.58 22.61 39.03
C GLN A 72 60.74 23.69 37.93
N LEU A 73 61.38 24.80 38.33
CA LEU A 73 61.65 26.02 37.57
C LEU A 73 63.01 25.97 36.82
N PRO A 74 63.19 26.79 35.77
CA PRO A 74 64.49 27.37 35.43
C PRO A 74 64.60 28.89 35.73
N PRO A 75 65.81 29.46 35.86
CA PRO A 75 66.07 30.74 36.53
C PRO A 75 66.13 31.99 35.62
N MET A 76 66.04 33.16 36.27
CA MET A 76 65.93 34.52 35.74
C MET A 76 67.27 35.17 35.32
N PRO A 77 67.20 36.31 34.60
CA PRO A 77 68.04 37.47 34.93
C PRO A 77 67.23 38.72 35.37
N ARG A 78 67.92 39.61 36.07
CA ARG A 78 67.45 40.67 37.00
C ARG A 78 67.21 42.07 36.37
N GLN A 79 66.67 42.96 37.23
CA GLN A 79 66.70 44.44 37.27
C GLN A 79 65.52 45.14 36.56
N SER A 80 64.79 46.12 37.11
CA SER A 80 65.08 47.17 38.11
C SER A 80 63.80 47.70 38.81
N PRO A 81 63.94 48.51 39.90
CA PRO A 81 62.88 48.79 40.87
C PRO A 81 62.02 50.01 40.50
N TYR A 82 60.70 49.93 40.72
CA TYR A 82 59.83 51.10 40.70
C TYR A 82 59.25 51.38 42.10
N PRO A 83 59.15 52.67 42.48
CA PRO A 83 58.84 53.11 43.84
C PRO A 83 57.38 52.89 44.23
N ILE A 84 57.20 52.61 45.52
CA ILE A 84 55.94 52.51 46.24
C ILE A 84 55.22 53.87 46.19
N MET A 85 53.97 53.87 45.73
CA MET A 85 53.04 54.97 45.97
C MET A 85 51.91 54.53 46.91
N PRO A 86 51.39 55.41 47.78
CA PRO A 86 50.57 55.05 48.94
C PRO A 86 49.15 54.64 48.54
N GLN A 87 48.62 53.59 49.20
CA GLN A 87 47.19 53.27 49.20
C GLN A 87 46.41 54.34 49.98
N PRO A 88 45.37 54.95 49.38
CA PRO A 88 44.34 55.65 50.12
C PRO A 88 43.25 54.66 50.53
N ASN A 89 42.88 54.80 51.80
CA ASN A 89 42.01 53.93 52.57
C ASN A 89 40.65 53.60 51.96
N ALA A 90 40.17 52.44 52.43
CA ALA A 90 38.85 51.87 52.24
C ALA A 90 37.70 52.87 52.36
N LEU A 91 36.72 52.71 51.48
CA LEU A 91 35.35 53.16 51.67
C LEU A 91 34.40 51.95 51.63
N PRO A 92 33.30 51.99 52.40
CA PRO A 92 32.74 50.83 53.09
C PRO A 92 31.95 49.89 52.17
N GLN A 93 32.00 48.58 52.49
CA GLN A 93 31.10 47.58 51.93
C GLN A 93 29.64 47.92 52.25
N ARG A 94 28.95 48.54 51.29
CA ARG A 94 27.51 48.75 51.35
C ARG A 94 26.82 47.42 51.04
N LYS A 95 26.32 46.75 52.09
CA LYS A 95 25.37 45.62 51.98
C LYS A 95 24.20 46.02 51.08
N SER A 96 24.22 45.58 49.81
CA SER A 96 23.05 45.69 48.95
C SER A 96 22.04 44.60 49.34
N LYS A 97 21.20 44.89 50.33
CA LYS A 97 19.88 44.27 50.42
C LYS A 97 19.03 44.83 49.26
N GLY A 98 19.23 44.30 48.06
CA GLY A 98 18.46 44.61 46.86
C GLY A 98 17.37 43.56 46.67
N LYS A 99 16.14 43.93 47.03
CA LYS A 99 14.93 43.12 46.96
C LYS A 99 14.78 42.45 45.58
N SER A 100 14.56 41.14 45.60
CA SER A 100 13.79 40.42 44.58
C SER A 100 12.57 41.26 44.22
N LYS A 101 12.48 41.73 42.97
CA LYS A 101 11.26 42.22 42.32
C LYS A 101 11.58 42.53 40.86
N SER A 102 10.67 42.10 39.98
CA SER A 102 10.57 42.45 38.56
C SER A 102 11.03 41.42 37.50
N THR A 103 11.01 40.11 37.79
CA THR A 103 10.98 39.08 36.72
C THR A 103 9.54 38.69 36.33
N GLY A 104 8.56 38.99 37.19
CA GLY A 104 7.15 38.64 36.96
C GLY A 104 6.47 39.41 35.83
N LYS A 105 6.88 40.67 35.55
CA LYS A 105 6.27 41.47 34.47
C LYS A 105 6.63 40.93 33.08
N ASN A 106 7.90 40.57 32.85
CA ASN A 106 8.34 40.02 31.57
C ASN A 106 7.79 38.58 31.39
N PHE A 107 7.68 37.81 32.47
CA PHE A 107 7.04 36.50 32.43
C PHE A 107 5.54 36.58 32.09
N LEU A 108 4.80 37.53 32.67
CA LEU A 108 3.39 37.79 32.32
C LEU A 108 3.22 38.26 30.87
N LEU A 109 4.13 39.09 30.37
CA LEU A 109 4.11 39.52 28.97
C LEU A 109 4.40 38.36 28.00
N ILE A 110 5.38 37.52 28.29
CA ILE A 110 5.71 36.34 27.47
C ILE A 110 4.54 35.33 27.51
N LEU A 111 3.95 35.08 28.69
CA LEU A 111 2.79 34.20 28.83
C LEU A 111 1.57 34.73 28.06
N GLY A 112 1.32 36.05 28.12
CA GLY A 112 0.27 36.70 27.34
C GLY A 112 0.50 36.56 25.82
N LEU A 113 1.73 36.72 25.36
CA LEU A 113 2.10 36.56 23.95
C LEU A 113 1.94 35.11 23.47
N ILE A 114 2.29 34.13 24.30
CA ILE A 114 2.06 32.71 24.03
C ILE A 114 0.57 32.39 23.96
N LEU A 115 -0.24 32.92 24.89
CA LEU A 115 -1.69 32.71 24.88
C LEU A 115 -2.35 33.33 23.64
N VAL A 116 -1.94 34.54 23.25
CA VAL A 116 -2.42 35.19 22.03
C VAL A 116 -1.98 34.41 20.78
N GLY A 117 -0.73 33.94 20.74
CA GLY A 117 -0.24 33.09 19.66
C GLY A 117 -0.98 31.76 19.55
N MET A 118 -1.24 31.10 20.68
CA MET A 118 -2.01 29.85 20.74
C MET A 118 -3.47 30.08 20.33
N PHE A 119 -4.09 31.17 20.79
CA PHE A 119 -5.45 31.54 20.41
C PHE A 119 -5.55 31.84 18.91
N SER A 120 -4.61 32.62 18.37
CA SER A 120 -4.52 32.90 16.94
C SER A 120 -4.33 31.62 16.12
N PHE A 121 -3.52 30.68 16.59
CA PHE A 121 -3.30 29.39 15.93
C PHE A 121 -4.57 28.53 15.93
N VAL A 122 -5.30 28.49 17.06
CA VAL A 122 -6.58 27.77 17.17
C VAL A 122 -7.62 28.38 16.23
N CYS A 123 -7.78 29.72 16.23
CA CYS A 123 -8.69 30.40 15.33
C CYS A 123 -8.36 30.13 13.87
N MET A 124 -7.08 30.22 13.48
CA MET A 124 -6.65 29.94 12.11
C MET A 124 -6.90 28.48 11.72
N SER A 125 -6.65 27.54 12.63
CA SER A 125 -6.93 26.11 12.42
C SER A 125 -8.43 25.85 12.22
N ILE A 126 -9.30 26.49 12.99
CA ILE A 126 -10.76 26.40 12.83
C ILE A 126 -11.17 26.98 11.47
N THR A 127 -10.67 28.17 11.09
CA THR A 127 -10.99 28.79 9.81
C THR A 127 -10.58 27.91 8.62
N VAL A 128 -9.37 27.34 8.65
CA VAL A 128 -8.90 26.42 7.59
C VAL A 128 -9.74 25.14 7.58
N GLY A 129 -10.06 24.57 8.74
CA GLY A 129 -10.92 23.38 8.84
C GLY A 129 -12.33 23.63 8.27
N MET A 130 -12.93 24.78 8.58
CA MET A 130 -14.21 25.19 8.02
C MET A 130 -14.10 25.37 6.50
N MET A 131 -13.04 26.00 5.98
CA MET A 131 -12.86 26.18 4.54
C MET A 131 -12.75 24.85 3.79
N VAL A 132 -12.10 23.84 4.38
CA VAL A 132 -11.97 22.50 3.79
C VAL A 132 -13.31 21.74 3.85
N ILE A 133 -14.02 21.78 4.97
CA ILE A 133 -15.31 21.09 5.14
C ILE A 133 -16.39 21.72 4.25
N TYR A 134 -16.49 23.05 4.22
CA TYR A 134 -17.51 23.77 3.45
C TYR A 134 -17.06 24.08 2.01
N GLY A 135 -15.87 23.63 1.60
CA GLY A 135 -15.42 23.73 0.22
C GLY A 135 -16.17 22.78 -0.73
N ASN A 136 -16.17 23.12 -2.01
CA ASN A 136 -16.85 22.35 -3.07
C ASN A 136 -16.09 21.08 -3.53
N GLY A 137 -14.99 20.72 -2.85
CA GLY A 137 -14.15 19.57 -3.19
C GLY A 137 -14.26 18.44 -2.17
N ILE A 138 -13.92 17.22 -2.55
CA ILE A 138 -13.85 16.05 -1.67
C ILE A 138 -12.78 16.27 -0.59
N LEU A 139 -13.02 15.77 0.62
CA LEU A 139 -12.09 15.98 1.73
C LEU A 139 -10.71 15.34 1.45
N PRO A 140 -9.61 15.96 1.90
CA PRO A 140 -8.28 15.38 1.76
C PRO A 140 -8.19 13.98 2.38
N GLY A 141 -7.44 13.08 1.75
CA GLY A 141 -7.23 11.72 2.25
C GLY A 141 -8.33 10.72 1.89
N VAL A 142 -9.41 11.15 1.23
CA VAL A 142 -10.42 10.26 0.67
C VAL A 142 -9.89 9.60 -0.61
N GLN A 143 -10.04 8.29 -0.67
CA GLN A 143 -9.68 7.47 -1.82
C GLN A 143 -10.84 6.51 -2.12
N ALA A 144 -11.01 6.11 -3.37
CA ALA A 144 -11.93 5.04 -3.73
C ALA A 144 -11.37 4.23 -4.89
N ALA A 145 -11.49 2.90 -4.83
CA ALA A 145 -10.94 1.98 -5.83
C ALA A 145 -9.44 2.18 -6.08
N GLY A 146 -8.68 2.64 -5.06
CA GLY A 146 -7.26 2.98 -5.20
C GLY A 146 -6.96 4.33 -5.87
N VAL A 147 -7.99 5.10 -6.26
CA VAL A 147 -7.87 6.45 -6.83
C VAL A 147 -7.96 7.50 -5.72
N ASN A 148 -7.04 8.46 -5.70
CA ASN A 148 -7.08 9.55 -4.72
C ASN A 148 -8.01 10.68 -5.19
N LEU A 149 -9.09 10.89 -4.44
CA LEU A 149 -10.14 11.85 -4.78
C LEU A 149 -10.02 13.15 -3.98
N GLY A 150 -9.13 13.20 -2.99
CA GLY A 150 -9.02 14.33 -2.07
C GLY A 150 -8.71 15.64 -2.78
N GLY A 151 -9.51 16.67 -2.51
CA GLY A 151 -9.39 18.00 -3.12
C GLY A 151 -10.04 18.14 -4.50
N MET A 152 -10.45 17.05 -5.15
CA MET A 152 -11.16 17.09 -6.43
C MET A 152 -12.61 17.53 -6.23
N SER A 153 -13.17 18.25 -7.20
CA SER A 153 -14.63 18.41 -7.29
C SER A 153 -15.30 17.06 -7.60
N GLN A 154 -16.60 16.94 -7.35
CA GLN A 154 -17.34 15.72 -7.65
C GLN A 154 -17.23 15.30 -9.14
N GLN A 155 -17.23 16.28 -10.06
CA GLN A 155 -17.11 16.04 -11.49
C GLN A 155 -15.70 15.59 -11.90
N GLU A 156 -14.66 16.20 -11.32
CA GLU A 156 -13.28 15.77 -11.54
C GLU A 156 -13.02 14.36 -10.99
N ALA A 157 -13.57 14.08 -9.81
CA ALA A 157 -13.49 12.76 -9.19
C ALA A 157 -14.19 11.69 -10.01
N GLU A 158 -15.37 11.99 -10.57
CA GLU A 158 -16.08 11.09 -11.49
C GLU A 158 -15.22 10.75 -12.72
N ILE A 159 -14.61 11.76 -13.34
CA ILE A 159 -13.73 11.57 -14.50
C ILE A 159 -12.48 10.76 -14.12
N ALA A 160 -11.86 11.06 -12.98
CA ALA A 160 -10.69 10.34 -12.49
C ALA A 160 -11.02 8.86 -12.25
N LEU A 161 -12.13 8.57 -11.57
CA LEU A 161 -12.61 7.21 -11.31
C LEU A 161 -12.86 6.44 -12.61
N ARG A 162 -13.52 7.05 -13.61
CA ARG A 162 -13.76 6.40 -14.92
C ARG A 162 -12.46 6.10 -15.68
N ASN A 163 -11.45 6.96 -15.56
CA ASN A 163 -10.20 6.81 -16.29
C ASN A 163 -9.22 5.84 -15.63
N GLU A 164 -9.20 5.80 -14.30
CA GLU A 164 -8.23 5.00 -13.55
C GLU A 164 -8.76 3.61 -13.20
N TRP A 165 -10.06 3.43 -13.00
CA TRP A 165 -10.63 2.11 -12.72
C TRP A 165 -10.75 1.28 -14.01
N THR A 166 -9.62 0.68 -14.40
CA THR A 166 -9.46 -0.09 -15.65
C THR A 166 -9.24 -1.58 -15.42
N ALA A 167 -8.80 -1.96 -14.21
CA ALA A 167 -8.52 -3.33 -13.83
C ALA A 167 -9.06 -3.63 -12.44
N ILE A 168 -9.39 -4.90 -12.21
CA ILE A 168 -9.64 -5.50 -10.89
C ILE A 168 -8.75 -6.72 -10.72
N THR A 169 -8.38 -6.99 -9.48
CA THR A 169 -7.58 -8.14 -9.10
C THR A 169 -8.51 -9.31 -8.79
N LEU A 170 -8.31 -10.41 -9.48
CA LEU A 170 -8.95 -11.68 -9.17
C LEU A 170 -7.98 -12.51 -8.34
N ARG A 171 -8.44 -13.07 -7.24
CA ARG A 171 -7.58 -13.78 -6.29
C ARG A 171 -8.02 -15.23 -6.09
N ASP A 172 -7.06 -16.13 -6.22
CA ASP A 172 -7.16 -17.55 -5.87
C ASP A 172 -6.07 -17.88 -4.82
N GLY A 173 -6.38 -17.70 -3.55
CA GLY A 173 -5.41 -17.84 -2.46
C GLY A 173 -4.28 -16.82 -2.61
N ASP A 174 -3.06 -17.29 -2.86
CA ASP A 174 -1.88 -16.45 -3.10
C ASP A 174 -1.68 -16.05 -4.57
N ARG A 175 -2.52 -16.55 -5.49
CA ARG A 175 -2.46 -16.24 -6.92
C ARG A 175 -3.35 -15.04 -7.21
N GLU A 176 -2.78 -14.03 -7.86
CA GLU A 176 -3.50 -12.83 -8.30
C GLU A 176 -3.46 -12.70 -9.82
N PHE A 177 -4.60 -12.32 -10.41
CA PHE A 177 -4.76 -12.11 -11.84
C PHE A 177 -5.42 -10.76 -12.07
N ALA A 178 -4.89 -9.95 -12.98
CA ALA A 178 -5.58 -8.74 -13.39
C ALA A 178 -6.68 -9.09 -14.42
N SER A 179 -7.88 -8.54 -14.23
CA SER A 179 -8.99 -8.66 -15.17
C SER A 179 -9.63 -7.30 -15.43
N VAL A 180 -10.19 -7.13 -16.62
CA VAL A 180 -10.94 -5.92 -16.97
C VAL A 180 -12.36 -6.05 -16.39
N PRO A 181 -12.84 -5.11 -15.56
CA PRO A 181 -14.15 -5.19 -14.92
C PRO A 181 -15.29 -5.40 -15.91
N GLY A 182 -15.25 -4.68 -17.04
CA GLY A 182 -16.25 -4.77 -18.10
C GLY A 182 -16.34 -6.15 -18.76
N ALA A 183 -15.25 -6.94 -18.77
CA ALA A 183 -15.28 -8.31 -19.26
C ALA A 183 -16.03 -9.27 -18.32
N LEU A 184 -16.18 -8.90 -17.05
CA LEU A 184 -16.96 -9.61 -16.04
C LEU A 184 -18.34 -8.97 -15.80
N GLY A 185 -18.78 -8.04 -16.67
CA GLY A 185 -20.07 -7.37 -16.47
C GLY A 185 -20.12 -6.44 -15.25
N ILE A 186 -18.96 -6.06 -14.70
CA ILE A 186 -18.84 -5.16 -13.55
C ILE A 186 -18.59 -3.74 -14.08
N GLN A 187 -19.42 -2.80 -13.65
CA GLN A 187 -19.33 -1.40 -14.02
C GLN A 187 -19.26 -0.50 -12.78
N LEU A 188 -18.46 0.54 -12.87
CA LEU A 188 -18.37 1.59 -11.86
C LEU A 188 -19.53 2.58 -12.00
N ASP A 189 -20.30 2.79 -10.94
CA ASP A 189 -21.10 4.01 -10.81
C ASP A 189 -20.21 5.13 -10.26
N ALA A 190 -19.48 5.77 -11.17
CA ALA A 190 -18.52 6.83 -10.84
C ALA A 190 -19.21 8.05 -10.22
N ALA A 191 -20.43 8.35 -10.65
CA ALA A 191 -21.17 9.52 -10.20
C ALA A 191 -21.64 9.32 -8.75
N GLN A 192 -22.25 8.17 -8.44
CA GLN A 192 -22.66 7.85 -7.07
C GLN A 192 -21.46 7.67 -6.14
N THR A 193 -20.37 7.04 -6.62
CA THR A 193 -19.13 6.90 -5.85
C THR A 193 -18.53 8.26 -5.50
N ALA A 194 -18.45 9.19 -6.48
CA ALA A 194 -17.97 10.54 -6.25
C ALA A 194 -18.88 11.33 -5.30
N GLN A 195 -20.20 11.11 -5.36
CA GLN A 195 -21.15 11.71 -4.43
C GLN A 195 -20.91 11.24 -2.99
N MET A 196 -20.83 9.92 -2.79
CA MET A 196 -20.54 9.33 -1.49
C MET A 196 -19.19 9.80 -0.94
N ALA A 197 -18.18 9.92 -1.81
CA ALA A 197 -16.88 10.49 -1.45
C ALA A 197 -16.95 11.96 -1.04
N PHE A 198 -17.83 12.74 -1.67
CA PHE A 198 -18.06 14.12 -1.27
C PHE A 198 -18.79 14.23 0.08
N GLU A 199 -19.75 13.35 0.34
CA GLU A 199 -20.50 13.32 1.60
C GLU A 199 -19.67 12.78 2.79
N GLN A 200 -18.61 12.02 2.51
CA GLN A 200 -17.69 11.50 3.51
C GLN A 200 -17.12 12.63 4.38
N GLY A 201 -17.27 12.49 5.70
CA GLY A 201 -16.79 13.48 6.68
C GLY A 201 -17.59 14.79 6.75
N ARG A 202 -18.65 14.95 5.94
CA ARG A 202 -19.61 16.06 5.99
C ARG A 202 -20.95 15.69 6.64
N GLY A 203 -21.23 14.40 6.80
CA GLY A 203 -22.38 13.86 7.52
C GLY A 203 -22.21 13.86 9.06
N SER A 204 -23.16 13.25 9.77
CA SER A 204 -23.27 13.27 11.24
C SER A 204 -22.18 12.52 12.02
N GLY A 205 -21.15 12.00 11.35
CA GLY A 205 -20.14 11.13 11.94
C GLY A 205 -18.72 11.61 11.71
N ASN A 206 -18.08 12.07 12.79
CA ASN A 206 -16.64 12.17 12.96
C ASN A 206 -15.87 13.09 11.99
N VAL A 207 -15.83 14.39 12.31
CA VAL A 207 -14.94 15.39 11.68
C VAL A 207 -13.45 15.00 11.72
N PHE A 208 -13.05 14.10 12.64
CA PHE A 208 -11.68 13.56 12.69
C PHE A 208 -11.41 12.48 11.64
N GLY A 209 -12.43 11.88 11.04
CA GLY A 209 -12.29 10.94 9.92
C GLY A 209 -11.67 11.61 8.68
N ALA A 210 -11.90 12.91 8.51
CA ALA A 210 -11.29 13.72 7.45
C ALA A 210 -9.77 13.92 7.62
N LEU A 211 -9.21 13.61 8.79
CA LEU A 211 -7.78 13.71 9.07
C LEU A 211 -7.04 12.38 8.84
N VAL A 212 -7.77 11.29 8.61
CA VAL A 212 -7.23 9.95 8.39
C VAL A 212 -7.51 9.56 6.94
N LYS A 213 -6.53 8.94 6.28
CA LYS A 213 -6.77 8.34 4.96
C LYS A 213 -7.95 7.39 5.05
N THR A 214 -8.98 7.67 4.27
CA THR A 214 -10.23 6.91 4.28
C THR A 214 -10.44 6.33 2.89
N GLU A 215 -10.46 5.00 2.81
CA GLU A 215 -10.87 4.29 1.60
C GLU A 215 -12.39 4.15 1.64
N ILE A 216 -13.05 4.58 0.57
CA ILE A 216 -14.47 4.43 0.37
C ILE A 216 -14.69 3.33 -0.65
N SER A 217 -15.61 2.44 -0.32
CA SER A 217 -16.05 1.40 -1.23
C SER A 217 -16.73 2.00 -2.47
N PRO A 218 -16.17 1.88 -3.70
CA PRO A 218 -16.86 2.23 -4.92
C PRO A 218 -18.22 1.52 -5.03
N ILE A 219 -19.19 2.24 -5.58
CA ILE A 219 -20.49 1.68 -5.93
C ILE A 219 -20.35 1.04 -7.30
N VAL A 220 -20.72 -0.23 -7.38
CA VAL A 220 -20.56 -1.07 -8.56
C VAL A 220 -21.91 -1.62 -8.99
N ILE A 221 -22.13 -1.66 -10.30
CA ILE A 221 -23.30 -2.25 -10.92
C ILE A 221 -22.81 -3.54 -11.59
N VAL A 222 -23.45 -4.64 -11.25
CA VAL A 222 -23.08 -5.97 -11.75
C VAL A 222 -24.21 -6.52 -12.60
N ASP A 223 -23.92 -6.78 -13.87
CA ASP A 223 -24.79 -7.60 -14.72
C ASP A 223 -24.48 -9.07 -14.46
N MET A 224 -25.41 -9.78 -13.81
CA MET A 224 -25.23 -11.18 -13.44
C MET A 224 -25.06 -12.12 -14.65
N GLY A 225 -25.72 -11.84 -15.78
CA GLY A 225 -25.59 -12.65 -16.98
C GLY A 225 -24.20 -12.49 -17.60
N ALA A 226 -23.73 -11.25 -17.70
CA ALA A 226 -22.39 -10.96 -18.19
C ALA A 226 -21.30 -11.44 -17.22
N LEU A 227 -21.55 -11.41 -15.91
CA LEU A 227 -20.63 -11.95 -14.90
C LEU A 227 -20.43 -13.46 -15.05
N ILE A 228 -21.51 -14.23 -15.17
CA ILE A 228 -21.42 -15.68 -15.35
C ILE A 228 -20.65 -16.00 -16.64
N ALA A 229 -21.01 -15.37 -17.76
CA ALA A 229 -20.32 -15.56 -19.03
C ALA A 229 -18.83 -15.15 -18.97
N GLY A 230 -18.51 -14.06 -18.26
CA GLY A 230 -17.15 -13.61 -18.04
C GLY A 230 -16.33 -14.58 -17.19
N LEU A 231 -16.92 -15.13 -16.14
CA LEU A 231 -16.28 -16.15 -15.29
C LEU A 231 -16.07 -17.47 -16.05
N GLU A 232 -17.00 -17.88 -16.92
CA GLU A 232 -16.83 -19.03 -17.82
C GLU A 232 -15.66 -18.83 -18.79
N ALA A 233 -15.53 -17.63 -19.37
CA ALA A 233 -14.41 -17.30 -20.25
C ALA A 233 -13.06 -17.21 -19.51
N LEU A 234 -13.10 -16.85 -18.22
CA LEU A 234 -11.93 -16.79 -17.35
C LEU A 234 -11.48 -18.18 -16.87
N ALA A 235 -12.42 -19.11 -16.64
CA ALA A 235 -12.16 -20.40 -16.00
C ALA A 235 -10.91 -21.13 -16.58
N PRO A 236 -10.72 -21.28 -17.91
CA PRO A 236 -9.55 -21.97 -18.46
C PRO A 236 -8.19 -21.34 -18.10
N GLN A 237 -8.18 -20.07 -17.69
CA GLN A 237 -6.96 -19.32 -17.33
C GLN A 237 -6.59 -19.47 -15.85
N VAL A 238 -7.59 -19.68 -14.99
CA VAL A 238 -7.40 -19.73 -13.52
C VAL A 238 -7.41 -21.15 -12.97
N GLU A 239 -8.08 -22.07 -13.67
CA GLU A 239 -8.22 -23.47 -13.29
C GLU A 239 -6.94 -24.28 -13.41
N ILE A 240 -6.87 -25.34 -12.60
CA ILE A 240 -5.77 -26.29 -12.59
C ILE A 240 -6.35 -27.67 -12.93
N PRO A 241 -6.01 -28.29 -14.07
CA PRO A 241 -6.56 -29.59 -14.43
C PRO A 241 -6.07 -30.67 -13.44
N ALA A 242 -6.94 -31.63 -13.14
CA ALA A 242 -6.54 -32.82 -12.41
C ALA A 242 -5.66 -33.71 -13.30
N VAL A 243 -4.62 -34.31 -12.73
CA VAL A 243 -3.72 -35.23 -13.44
C VAL A 243 -3.93 -36.63 -12.89
N ASN A 244 -4.26 -37.56 -13.79
CA ASN A 244 -4.47 -38.95 -13.42
C ASN A 244 -3.17 -39.62 -12.95
N ALA A 245 -3.30 -40.55 -12.02
CA ALA A 245 -2.28 -41.54 -11.77
C ALA A 245 -1.99 -42.29 -13.07
N GLY A 246 -0.73 -42.63 -13.29
CA GLY A 246 -0.28 -43.15 -14.57
C GLY A 246 0.98 -43.96 -14.45
N VAL A 247 1.62 -44.16 -15.59
CA VAL A 247 2.81 -44.97 -15.72
C VAL A 247 3.82 -44.19 -16.54
N ALA A 248 5.06 -44.11 -16.06
CA ALA A 248 6.18 -43.52 -16.77
C ALA A 248 7.33 -44.52 -16.86
N LEU A 249 8.06 -44.50 -17.97
CA LEU A 249 9.29 -45.26 -18.12
C LEU A 249 10.47 -44.37 -17.75
N VAL A 250 11.14 -44.67 -16.64
CA VAL A 250 12.28 -43.90 -16.14
C VAL A 250 13.49 -44.83 -16.09
N ASN A 251 14.52 -44.54 -16.88
CA ASN A 251 15.73 -45.36 -17.01
C ASN A 251 15.45 -46.84 -17.38
N GLY A 252 14.48 -47.07 -18.26
CA GLY A 252 14.08 -48.43 -18.68
C GLY A 252 13.26 -49.21 -17.64
N GLN A 253 12.87 -48.57 -16.53
CA GLN A 253 12.02 -49.16 -15.50
C GLN A 253 10.63 -48.52 -15.54
N VAL A 254 9.59 -49.35 -15.47
CA VAL A 254 8.20 -48.89 -15.37
C VAL A 254 7.95 -48.41 -13.94
N GLN A 255 7.53 -47.16 -13.80
CA GLN A 255 7.23 -46.55 -12.51
C GLN A 255 5.82 -45.93 -12.52
N ALA A 256 5.13 -46.04 -11.38
CA ALA A 256 3.86 -45.35 -11.16
C ALA A 256 4.09 -43.84 -11.09
N THR A 257 3.24 -43.05 -11.74
CA THR A 257 3.10 -41.61 -11.49
C THR A 257 1.93 -41.37 -10.56
N LEU A 258 2.14 -40.53 -9.55
CA LEU A 258 1.11 -40.20 -8.58
C LEU A 258 0.02 -39.30 -9.20
N PRO A 259 -1.24 -39.44 -8.77
CA PRO A 259 -2.31 -38.53 -9.16
C PRO A 259 -2.09 -37.14 -8.56
N ILE A 260 -2.54 -36.10 -9.27
CA ILE A 260 -2.55 -34.71 -8.78
C ILE A 260 -3.98 -34.19 -8.82
N THR A 261 -4.47 -33.71 -7.68
CA THR A 261 -5.78 -33.07 -7.55
C THR A 261 -5.82 -31.75 -8.30
N GLY A 262 -6.85 -31.57 -9.14
CA GLY A 262 -7.12 -30.32 -9.85
C GLY A 262 -7.97 -29.35 -9.03
N ARG A 263 -8.21 -28.17 -9.59
CA ARG A 263 -9.07 -27.12 -9.04
C ARG A 263 -9.86 -26.48 -10.18
N THR A 264 -11.18 -26.41 -10.03
CA THR A 264 -12.10 -25.75 -10.97
C THR A 264 -12.78 -24.56 -10.28
N LEU A 265 -13.17 -23.57 -11.06
CA LEU A 265 -13.88 -22.39 -10.57
C LEU A 265 -15.34 -22.73 -10.30
N ASP A 266 -15.82 -22.48 -9.08
CA ASP A 266 -17.25 -22.50 -8.78
C ASP A 266 -17.85 -21.15 -9.18
N ILE A 267 -18.33 -21.08 -10.43
CA ILE A 267 -18.88 -19.87 -11.05
C ILE A 267 -20.09 -19.36 -10.25
N ASN A 268 -21.01 -20.25 -9.86
CA ASN A 268 -22.23 -19.86 -9.15
C ASN A 268 -21.94 -19.35 -7.74
N ALA A 269 -21.05 -20.03 -7.02
CA ALA A 269 -20.64 -19.57 -5.69
C ALA A 269 -19.90 -18.23 -5.78
N THR A 270 -19.00 -18.06 -6.75
CA THR A 270 -18.27 -16.80 -6.98
C THR A 270 -19.23 -15.66 -7.34
N ALA A 271 -20.20 -15.90 -8.23
CA ALA A 271 -21.21 -14.91 -8.60
C ALA A 271 -22.14 -14.53 -7.43
N THR A 272 -22.50 -15.51 -6.59
CA THR A 272 -23.29 -15.25 -5.37
C THR A 272 -22.50 -14.45 -4.35
N ARG A 273 -21.20 -14.69 -4.25
CA ARG A 273 -20.33 -13.95 -3.34
C ARG A 273 -20.28 -12.47 -3.69
N ILE A 274 -20.12 -12.12 -4.97
CA ILE A 274 -20.12 -10.73 -5.44
C ILE A 274 -21.33 -9.92 -4.97
N GLN A 275 -22.51 -10.54 -4.89
CA GLN A 275 -23.73 -9.86 -4.45
C GLN A 275 -23.70 -9.40 -3.00
N ASN A 276 -22.91 -10.09 -2.18
CA ASN A 276 -22.89 -9.94 -0.73
C ASN A 276 -21.56 -9.37 -0.23
N ASP A 277 -20.56 -9.26 -1.10
CA ASP A 277 -19.20 -8.95 -0.72
C ASP A 277 -18.88 -7.47 -1.00
N GLU A 278 -18.55 -6.75 0.05
CA GLU A 278 -17.97 -5.42 -0.04
C GLU A 278 -16.59 -5.45 -0.72
N ALA A 279 -15.94 -6.61 -0.92
CA ALA A 279 -14.58 -6.72 -1.46
C ALA A 279 -14.35 -6.07 -2.83
N LEU A 280 -15.38 -5.93 -3.68
CA LEU A 280 -15.28 -5.15 -4.92
C LEU A 280 -14.89 -3.69 -4.65
N ALA A 281 -15.11 -3.19 -3.43
CA ALA A 281 -14.62 -1.93 -2.91
C ALA A 281 -13.10 -1.77 -3.06
N SER A 282 -12.37 -2.83 -2.71
CA SER A 282 -10.91 -2.86 -2.74
C SER A 282 -10.35 -3.16 -4.13
N GLY A 283 -11.22 -3.27 -5.13
CA GLY A 283 -10.86 -3.70 -6.48
C GLY A 283 -10.44 -5.17 -6.55
N THR A 284 -10.72 -5.97 -5.52
CA THR A 284 -10.31 -7.37 -5.42
C THR A 284 -11.53 -8.30 -5.37
N LEU A 285 -11.53 -9.34 -6.21
CA LEU A 285 -12.54 -10.39 -6.25
C LEU A 285 -11.92 -11.74 -5.91
N ASP A 286 -12.35 -12.32 -4.79
CA ASP A 286 -11.98 -13.68 -4.40
C ASP A 286 -12.73 -14.71 -5.24
N LEU A 287 -11.98 -15.55 -5.96
CA LEU A 287 -12.51 -16.68 -6.72
C LEU A 287 -12.76 -17.87 -5.79
N ILE A 288 -13.94 -18.47 -5.87
CA ILE A 288 -14.26 -19.69 -5.13
C ILE A 288 -13.87 -20.88 -5.99
N MET A 289 -12.82 -21.60 -5.58
CA MET A 289 -12.33 -22.77 -6.29
C MET A 289 -12.71 -24.05 -5.54
N ILE A 290 -13.10 -25.09 -6.28
CA ILE A 290 -13.41 -26.42 -5.73
C ILE A 290 -12.41 -27.46 -6.24
N ASN A 291 -12.08 -28.44 -5.39
CA ASN A 291 -11.13 -29.50 -5.73
C ASN A 291 -11.76 -30.52 -6.68
N VAL A 292 -11.03 -30.89 -7.72
CA VAL A 292 -11.42 -31.93 -8.68
C VAL A 292 -10.50 -33.12 -8.50
N GLN A 293 -11.06 -34.25 -8.07
CA GLN A 293 -10.27 -35.49 -7.97
C GLN A 293 -9.95 -36.03 -9.37
N PRO A 294 -8.74 -36.57 -9.58
CA PRO A 294 -8.42 -37.25 -10.82
C PRO A 294 -9.27 -38.52 -10.95
N THR A 295 -9.62 -38.85 -12.19
CA THR A 295 -10.43 -40.04 -12.51
C THR A 295 -9.70 -41.33 -12.13
N VAL A 296 -8.37 -41.36 -12.27
CA VAL A 296 -7.54 -42.50 -11.89
C VAL A 296 -6.64 -42.07 -10.73
N THR A 297 -6.79 -42.74 -9.59
CA THR A 297 -6.03 -42.45 -8.36
C THR A 297 -4.97 -43.50 -8.04
N ASP A 298 -5.10 -44.72 -8.58
CA ASP A 298 -4.12 -45.78 -8.44
C ASP A 298 -3.73 -46.33 -9.82
N SER A 299 -2.43 -46.37 -10.09
CA SER A 299 -1.85 -46.89 -11.33
C SER A 299 -1.17 -48.25 -11.17
N SER A 300 -1.28 -48.91 -10.01
CA SER A 300 -0.68 -50.22 -9.73
C SER A 300 -0.98 -51.27 -10.80
N ALA A 301 -2.24 -51.41 -11.20
CA ALA A 301 -2.65 -52.33 -12.26
C ALA A 301 -2.04 -51.97 -13.63
N MET A 302 -1.92 -50.67 -13.94
CA MET A 302 -1.31 -50.21 -15.19
C MET A 302 0.19 -50.48 -15.23
N VAL A 303 0.88 -50.30 -14.09
CA VAL A 303 2.31 -50.64 -13.94
C VAL A 303 2.53 -52.13 -14.16
N GLN A 304 1.72 -52.99 -13.53
CA GLN A 304 1.83 -54.44 -13.68
C GLN A 304 1.64 -54.88 -15.14
N ALA A 305 0.62 -54.34 -15.81
CA ALA A 305 0.38 -54.63 -17.22
C ALA A 305 1.55 -54.19 -18.12
N ALA A 306 2.09 -52.98 -17.88
CA ALA A 306 3.24 -52.48 -18.63
C ALA A 306 4.52 -53.31 -18.38
N GLN A 307 4.76 -53.75 -17.14
CA GLN A 307 5.88 -54.64 -16.82
C GLN A 307 5.77 -55.98 -17.53
N GLN A 308 4.58 -56.58 -17.58
CA GLN A 308 4.34 -57.85 -18.28
C GLN A 308 4.69 -57.76 -19.76
N LEU A 309 4.28 -56.68 -20.43
CA LEU A 309 4.61 -56.41 -21.85
C LEU A 309 6.11 -56.24 -22.08
N LEU A 310 6.84 -55.66 -21.14
CA LEU A 310 8.30 -55.52 -21.23
C LEU A 310 9.05 -56.83 -21.01
N THR A 311 8.51 -57.73 -20.19
CA THR A 311 9.11 -59.05 -19.92
C THR A 311 8.77 -60.12 -20.95
N ASN A 312 7.69 -59.96 -21.73
CA ASN A 312 7.29 -60.86 -22.83
C ASN A 312 7.12 -60.05 -24.14
N PRO A 313 8.22 -59.69 -24.83
CA PRO A 313 8.19 -58.89 -26.05
C PRO A 313 7.59 -59.62 -27.27
#